data_AF-A0A2Z2GTS2-F1
#
_entry.id   AF-A0A2Z2GTS2-F1
#
_cell.length_a   1.000
_cell.length_b   1.000
_cell.length_c   1.000
_cell.angle_alpha   90.00
_cell.angle_beta   90.00
_cell.angle_gamma   90.00
#
_symmetry.space_group_name_H-M   'P 1'
#
loop_
_entity.id
_entity.type
_entity.pdbx_description
1 polymer ?
#
loop_
_entity_poly.entity_id
_entity_poly.type
_entity_poly.pdbx_seq_one_letter_code
_entity_poly.pdbx_strand_id
1 'polypeptide(L)'
;FSTIVSTTQQNVVTGKDGRRYNILIVPDKECVVNEGGGSIRGLRMASYMYAEGTPTGERLAHPRLHTGDQWLETDWNQALAVYAGVTKKILDNKAPREIAFDTFDHGGAGGGFEDTWGTGK
;
A
#
# COMPACT_ATOMS: atom_id res chain seq x y z
N PHE A 1 -4.17 -34.51 -3.14
CA PHE A 1 -4.86 -33.20 -3.19
C PHE A 1 -4.11 -32.25 -4.12
N SER A 2 -4.76 -31.73 -5.17
CA SER A 2 -4.16 -30.80 -6.16
C SER A 2 -4.05 -29.37 -5.59
N THR A 3 -3.08 -28.59 -6.06
CA THR A 3 -2.95 -27.16 -5.72
C THR A 3 -3.86 -26.35 -6.66
N ILE A 4 -4.63 -25.40 -6.14
CA ILE A 4 -5.37 -24.46 -6.98
C ILE A 4 -4.36 -23.49 -7.61
N VAL A 5 -4.26 -23.55 -8.95
CA VAL A 5 -3.37 -22.70 -9.73
C VAL A 5 -4.12 -22.16 -10.95
N SER A 6 -4.01 -20.87 -11.18
CA SER A 6 -4.63 -20.14 -12.28
C SER A 6 -3.76 -18.97 -12.71
N THR A 7 -4.06 -18.37 -13.86
CA THR A 7 -3.26 -17.25 -14.41
C THR A 7 -3.30 -16.00 -13.54
N THR A 8 -4.29 -15.82 -12.66
CA THR A 8 -4.35 -14.68 -11.75
C THR A 8 -3.42 -14.78 -10.55
N GLN A 9 -2.84 -15.96 -10.34
CA GLN A 9 -1.91 -16.25 -9.25
C GLN A 9 -0.45 -16.03 -9.66
N GLN A 10 -0.17 -15.66 -10.91
CA GLN A 10 1.16 -15.37 -11.41
C GLN A 10 1.31 -13.90 -11.80
N ASN A 11 2.52 -13.35 -11.67
CA ASN A 11 2.90 -12.04 -12.19
C ASN A 11 4.42 -11.99 -12.41
N VAL A 12 4.91 -10.95 -13.09
CA VAL A 12 6.34 -10.64 -13.21
C VAL A 12 6.61 -9.27 -12.59
N VAL A 13 7.36 -9.25 -11.49
CA VAL A 13 7.67 -8.02 -10.75
C VAL A 13 9.14 -7.64 -10.94
N THR A 14 9.44 -6.35 -10.84
CA THR A 14 10.82 -5.85 -10.86
C THR A 14 11.29 -5.62 -9.43
N GLY A 15 12.37 -6.28 -9.02
CA GLY A 15 12.98 -6.12 -7.71
C GLY A 15 13.72 -4.79 -7.58
N LYS A 16 14.12 -4.44 -6.34
CA LYS A 16 14.93 -3.24 -6.07
C LYS A 16 16.30 -3.28 -6.74
N ASP A 17 16.78 -4.47 -7.08
CA ASP A 17 18.00 -4.69 -7.84
C ASP A 17 17.83 -4.51 -9.36
N GLY A 18 16.63 -4.12 -9.81
CA GLY A 18 16.28 -3.92 -11.21
C GLY A 18 16.01 -5.21 -11.99
N ARG A 19 16.08 -6.39 -11.36
CA ARG A 19 15.85 -7.67 -12.04
C ARG A 19 14.37 -8.02 -12.04
N ARG A 20 13.95 -8.77 -13.07
CA ARG A 20 12.59 -9.29 -13.19
C ARG A 20 12.47 -10.66 -12.54
N TYR A 21 11.42 -10.84 -11.75
CA TYR A 21 11.11 -12.05 -11.02
C TYR A 21 9.70 -12.54 -11.37
N ASN A 22 9.59 -13.79 -11.79
CA ASN A 22 8.29 -14.46 -11.85
C ASN A 22 7.85 -14.77 -10.42
N ILE A 23 6.64 -14.38 -10.06
CA ILE A 23 6.03 -14.71 -8.78
C ILE A 23 4.81 -15.59 -9.00
N LEU A 24 4.58 -16.49 -8.05
CA LEU A 24 3.40 -17.34 -7.96
C LEU A 24 2.89 -17.28 -6.51
N ILE A 25 1.67 -16.82 -6.31
CA ILE A 25 1.03 -16.73 -4.99
C ILE A 25 -0.11 -17.75 -4.93
N VAL A 26 0.11 -18.83 -4.18
CA VAL A 26 -0.82 -19.97 -4.06
C VAL A 26 -1.21 -20.20 -2.60
N PRO A 27 -2.41 -20.73 -2.34
CA PRO A 27 -2.82 -21.07 -0.98
C PRO A 27 -1.95 -22.20 -0.42
N ASP A 28 -1.58 -22.07 0.84
CA ASP A 28 -0.93 -23.14 1.59
C ASP A 28 -1.94 -24.24 1.95
N LYS A 29 -1.57 -25.49 1.69
CA LYS A 29 -2.39 -26.68 1.97
C LYS A 29 -2.35 -27.09 3.44
N GLU A 30 -1.28 -26.75 4.15
CA GLU A 30 -1.10 -27.12 5.56
C GLU A 30 -1.77 -26.12 6.50
N CYS A 31 -2.18 -24.95 5.99
CA CYS A 31 -2.88 -23.96 6.78
C CYS A 31 -4.27 -24.43 7.20
N VAL A 32 -4.47 -24.61 8.51
CA VAL A 32 -5.74 -25.05 9.12
C VAL A 32 -6.93 -24.11 8.91
N VAL A 33 -6.68 -22.86 8.48
CA VAL A 33 -7.75 -21.87 8.26
C VAL A 33 -8.46 -22.10 6.93
N ASN A 34 -7.70 -22.40 5.88
CA ASN A 34 -8.22 -22.49 4.51
C ASN A 34 -7.98 -23.85 3.85
N GLU A 35 -7.14 -24.71 4.42
CA GLU A 35 -6.87 -26.09 3.97
C GLU A 35 -6.52 -26.18 2.48
N GLY A 36 -5.74 -25.21 1.96
CA GLY A 36 -5.38 -25.12 0.54
C GLY A 36 -6.47 -24.53 -0.37
N GLY A 37 -7.63 -24.16 0.18
CA GLY A 37 -8.66 -23.38 -0.49
C GLY A 37 -8.27 -21.91 -0.66
N GLY A 38 -8.98 -21.19 -1.52
CA GLY A 38 -8.77 -19.77 -1.73
C GLY A 38 -10.00 -19.09 -2.33
N SER A 39 -10.31 -17.89 -1.84
CA SER A 39 -11.37 -17.07 -2.42
C SER A 39 -10.92 -16.41 -3.72
N ILE A 40 -11.86 -15.99 -4.56
CA ILE A 40 -11.55 -15.24 -5.79
C ILE A 40 -10.70 -13.98 -5.54
N ARG A 41 -10.82 -13.36 -4.36
CA ARG A 41 -10.02 -12.19 -3.97
C ARG A 41 -8.58 -12.58 -3.62
N GLY A 42 -8.40 -13.63 -2.81
CA GLY A 42 -7.08 -14.12 -2.40
C GLY A 42 -6.29 -14.74 -3.56
N LEU A 43 -6.96 -15.50 -4.44
CA LEU A 43 -6.34 -16.13 -5.62
C LEU A 43 -5.97 -15.13 -6.73
N ARG A 44 -6.15 -13.83 -6.51
CA ARG A 44 -5.74 -12.75 -7.42
C ARG A 44 -4.61 -11.89 -6.88
N MET A 45 -4.08 -12.19 -5.69
CA MET A 45 -3.05 -11.36 -5.04
C MET A 45 -1.84 -11.09 -5.94
N ALA A 46 -1.35 -12.08 -6.71
CA ALA A 46 -0.22 -11.85 -7.61
C ALA A 46 -0.54 -10.80 -8.68
N SER A 47 -1.74 -10.84 -9.25
CA SER A 47 -2.19 -9.86 -10.24
C SER A 47 -2.39 -8.45 -9.68
N TYR A 48 -2.41 -8.28 -8.36
CA TYR A 48 -2.47 -6.96 -7.69
C TYR A 48 -1.09 -6.41 -7.35
N MET A 49 -0.02 -7.21 -7.45
CA MET A 49 1.34 -6.73 -7.21
C MET A 49 1.77 -5.76 -8.29
N TYR A 50 2.48 -4.71 -7.88
CA TYR A 50 2.99 -3.68 -8.78
C TYR A 50 3.82 -4.28 -9.92
N ALA A 51 3.45 -3.94 -11.14
CA ALA A 51 4.23 -4.20 -12.35
C ALA A 51 4.12 -3.00 -13.30
N GLU A 52 5.27 -2.48 -13.69
CA GLU A 52 5.37 -1.37 -14.65
C GLU A 52 4.73 -1.73 -16.00
N GLY A 53 4.05 -0.78 -16.63
CA GLY A 53 3.34 -0.99 -17.89
C GLY A 53 2.06 -1.82 -17.76
N THR A 54 1.60 -2.12 -16.55
CA THR A 54 0.29 -2.74 -16.28
C THR A 54 -0.62 -1.75 -15.54
N PRO A 55 -1.94 -2.00 -15.40
CA PRO A 55 -2.80 -1.15 -14.59
C PRO A 55 -2.36 -1.01 -13.13
N THR A 56 -1.62 -1.98 -12.58
CA THR A 56 -1.04 -1.87 -11.22
C THR A 56 0.19 -0.95 -11.16
N GLY A 57 0.71 -0.53 -12.32
CA GLY A 57 1.76 0.47 -12.48
C GLY A 57 1.33 1.87 -12.05
N GLU A 58 0.02 2.14 -11.99
CA GLU A 58 -0.55 3.42 -11.55
C GLU A 58 -0.51 3.63 -10.03
N ARG A 59 0.12 2.71 -9.26
CA ARG A 59 0.31 2.90 -7.81
C ARG A 59 1.18 4.13 -7.56
N LEU A 60 0.83 4.91 -6.53
CA LEU A 60 1.63 6.06 -6.10
C LEU A 60 3.08 5.64 -5.80
N ALA A 61 4.03 6.19 -6.56
CA ALA A 61 5.46 5.94 -6.42
C ALA A 61 6.22 7.12 -5.79
N HIS A 62 5.70 8.34 -5.98
CA HIS A 62 6.29 9.59 -5.50
C HIS A 62 5.24 10.43 -4.74
N PRO A 63 5.66 11.24 -3.75
CA PRO A 63 4.80 12.26 -3.17
C PRO A 63 4.22 13.19 -4.25
N ARG A 64 2.96 13.59 -4.07
CA ARG A 64 2.25 14.50 -4.98
C ARG A 64 1.85 15.77 -4.23
N LEU A 65 2.09 16.92 -4.85
CA LEU A 65 1.74 18.23 -4.32
C LEU A 65 0.75 18.92 -5.25
N HIS A 66 -0.33 19.46 -4.69
CA HIS A 66 -1.31 20.24 -5.45
C HIS A 66 -0.96 21.74 -5.37
N THR A 67 -0.68 22.38 -6.51
CA THR A 67 -0.26 23.79 -6.57
C THR A 67 -1.43 24.77 -6.69
N GLY A 68 -2.66 24.28 -6.74
CA GLY A 68 -3.89 25.08 -6.91
C GLY A 68 -4.62 24.76 -8.22
N ASP A 69 -3.88 24.35 -9.24
CA ASP A 69 -4.37 24.06 -10.59
C ASP A 69 -3.96 22.68 -11.13
N GLN A 70 -2.94 22.05 -10.53
CA GLN A 70 -2.43 20.75 -10.97
C GLN A 70 -1.76 19.96 -9.83
N TRP A 71 -1.58 18.66 -10.08
CA TRP A 71 -0.82 17.73 -9.22
C TRP A 71 0.56 17.47 -9.79
N LEU A 72 1.60 17.94 -9.10
CA LEU A 72 2.99 17.71 -9.47
C LEU A 72 3.63 16.66 -8.57
N GLU A 73 4.65 15.99 -9.06
CA GLU A 73 5.53 15.17 -8.23
C GLU A 73 6.48 16.07 -7.43
N THR A 74 6.84 15.61 -6.23
CA THR A 74 7.81 16.28 -5.36
C THR A 74 8.61 15.23 -4.59
N ASP A 75 9.67 15.65 -3.91
CA ASP A 75 10.45 14.77 -3.05
C ASP A 75 9.87 14.68 -1.63
N TRP A 76 10.37 13.70 -0.86
CA TRP A 76 9.94 13.48 0.51
C TRP A 76 10.27 14.65 1.45
N ASN A 77 11.38 15.34 1.24
CA ASN A 77 11.78 16.45 2.11
C ASN A 77 10.81 17.62 1.97
N GLN A 78 10.46 17.99 0.73
CA GLN A 78 9.50 19.05 0.47
C GLN A 78 8.08 18.68 0.93
N ALA A 79 7.62 17.46 0.61
CA ALA A 79 6.30 16.99 1.05
C ALA A 79 6.15 17.03 2.58
N LEU A 80 7.14 16.51 3.31
CA LEU A 80 7.14 16.50 4.77
C LEU A 80 7.32 17.90 5.36
N ALA A 81 8.13 18.77 4.75
CA ALA A 81 8.29 20.14 5.21
C ALA A 81 6.97 20.93 5.13
N VAL A 82 6.20 20.76 4.06
CA VAL A 82 4.87 21.37 3.93
C VAL A 82 3.91 20.78 4.96
N TYR A 83 3.81 19.45 5.05
CA TYR A 83 2.90 18.78 5.96
C TYR A 83 3.19 19.14 7.43
N ALA A 84 4.42 18.96 7.89
CA ALA A 84 4.82 19.26 9.26
C ALA A 84 4.80 20.77 9.55
N GLY A 85 5.19 21.60 8.60
CA GLY A 85 5.20 23.06 8.74
C GLY A 85 3.80 23.65 8.93
N VAL A 86 2.83 23.21 8.13
CA VAL A 86 1.42 23.64 8.28
C VAL A 86 0.83 23.10 9.58
N THR A 87 1.02 21.82 9.87
CA THR A 87 0.57 21.20 11.13
C THR A 87 1.13 21.94 12.35
N LYS A 88 2.44 22.21 12.36
CA LYS A 88 3.10 22.99 13.43
C LYS A 88 2.47 24.38 13.56
N LYS A 89 2.27 25.10 12.45
CA LYS A 89 1.68 26.44 12.48
C LYS A 89 0.25 26.45 13.05
N ILE A 90 -0.54 25.40 12.79
CA ILE A 90 -1.88 25.24 13.40
C ILE A 90 -1.75 25.02 14.91
N LEU A 91 -0.86 24.13 15.34
CA LEU A 91 -0.62 23.84 16.76
C LEU A 91 -0.11 25.07 17.53
N ASP A 92 0.83 25.83 16.97
CA ASP A 92 1.40 27.02 17.61
C ASP A 92 0.37 28.13 17.82
N ASN A 93 -0.54 28.33 16.86
CA ASN A 93 -1.47 29.47 16.86
C ASN A 93 -2.87 29.13 17.36
N LYS A 94 -3.22 27.84 17.41
CA LYS A 94 -4.54 27.37 17.79
C LYS A 94 -4.44 26.24 18.82
N ALA A 95 -4.90 25.04 18.48
CA ALA A 95 -4.91 23.88 19.35
C ALA A 95 -4.97 22.58 18.52
N PRO A 96 -4.62 21.42 19.12
CA PRO A 96 -4.71 20.12 18.43
C PRO A 96 -6.10 19.78 17.88
N ARG A 97 -7.17 20.32 18.47
CA ARG A 97 -8.56 20.09 18.02
C ARG A 97 -8.88 20.65 16.64
N GLU A 98 -8.00 21.47 16.07
CA GLU A 98 -8.12 22.01 14.71
C GLU A 98 -7.54 21.08 13.65
N ILE A 99 -6.94 19.96 14.06
CA ILE A 99 -6.40 18.94 13.16
C ILE A 99 -7.31 17.70 13.26
N ALA A 100 -7.77 17.24 12.11
CA ALA A 100 -8.58 16.04 11.98
C ALA A 100 -7.81 14.93 11.25
N PHE A 101 -8.08 13.69 11.64
CA PHE A 101 -7.58 12.50 10.97
C PHE A 101 -8.75 11.52 10.76
N ASP A 102 -8.86 11.00 9.55
CA ASP A 102 -9.59 9.77 9.26
C ASP A 102 -8.54 8.72 8.91
N THR A 103 -8.48 7.65 9.69
CA THR A 103 -7.40 6.66 9.61
C THR A 103 -7.93 5.28 9.94
N PHE A 104 -7.36 4.27 9.30
CA PHE A 104 -7.69 2.87 9.50
C PHE A 104 -7.36 2.42 10.92
N ASP A 105 -8.10 1.41 11.40
CA ASP A 105 -7.89 0.74 12.69
C ASP A 105 -7.96 -0.80 12.56
N HIS A 106 -7.88 -1.32 11.34
CA HIS A 106 -8.02 -2.73 11.02
C HIS A 106 -6.67 -3.45 10.79
N GLY A 107 -6.70 -4.78 10.70
CA GLY A 107 -5.55 -5.61 10.30
C GLY A 107 -5.42 -5.77 8.77
N GLY A 108 -4.41 -6.52 8.33
CA GLY A 108 -4.21 -6.84 6.91
C GLY A 108 -3.61 -5.70 6.09
N ALA A 109 -3.77 -5.75 4.76
CA ALA A 109 -3.20 -4.73 3.87
C ALA A 109 -3.83 -3.35 4.12
N GLY A 110 -2.97 -2.33 4.31
CA GLY A 110 -3.40 -0.97 4.68
C GLY A 110 -3.71 -0.80 6.17
N GLY A 111 -3.20 -1.70 7.02
CA GLY A 111 -3.31 -1.66 8.47
C GLY A 111 -2.36 -2.68 9.11
N GLY A 112 -2.77 -3.30 10.21
CA GLY A 112 -1.92 -4.22 10.97
C GLY A 112 -1.20 -3.56 12.13
N PHE A 113 -0.56 -4.38 12.97
CA PHE A 113 -0.01 -3.92 14.25
C PHE A 113 1.04 -2.82 14.10
N GLU A 114 1.89 -2.94 13.09
CA GLU A 114 2.96 -2.00 12.79
C GLU A 114 2.39 -0.61 12.48
N ASP A 115 1.35 -0.58 11.64
CA ASP A 115 0.77 0.66 11.14
C ASP A 115 -0.19 1.29 12.16
N THR A 116 -1.06 0.51 12.83
CA THR A 116 -1.98 1.05 13.85
C THR A 116 -1.21 1.60 15.05
N TRP A 117 -0.13 0.93 15.46
CA TRP A 117 0.77 1.47 16.48
C TRP A 117 1.37 2.81 16.04
N GLY A 118 1.83 2.91 14.78
CA GLY A 118 2.39 4.14 14.22
C GLY A 118 1.38 5.30 14.13
N THR A 119 0.10 5.01 13.87
CA THR A 119 -0.97 6.03 13.80
C THR A 119 -1.62 6.33 15.15
N GLY A 120 -1.23 5.62 16.22
CA GLY A 120 -1.78 5.79 17.57
C GLY A 120 -3.20 5.24 17.73
N LYS A 121 -3.52 4.14 17.02
CA LYS A 121 -4.78 3.41 17.09
C LYS A 121 -4.67 2.11 17.88
#